data_AF-A0A7C5B6C2-F1
#
_entry.id   AF-A0A7C5B6C2-F1
#
_cell.length_a   1.000
_cell.length_b   1.000
_cell.length_c   1.000
_cell.angle_alpha   90.00
_cell.angle_beta   90.00
_cell.angle_gamma   90.00
#
_symmetry.space_group_name_H-M   'P 1'
#
loop_
_entity.id
_entity.type
_entity.pdbx_description
1 polymer ?
#
loop_
_entity_poly.entity_id
_entity_poly.type
_entity_poly.pdbx_seq_one_letter_code
_entity_poly.pdbx_strand_id
1 'polypeptide(L)'
;MRREVPLIITAVTGFIFIIQFFVPHPPFNRTQDIFNDWVNIIIGFAIVLGVLNLMRVNLNKMSQKSKGWPFALVTILGLVIYSVVGLAFSGGRSFQNPGTSFYWVYINVFYPLNSTMFALLAFFVASASYRAFRARNKEATLLLIAATILMLGRVPLGEYLSSWMPEGYRLSSLSDWIMDFPQTAGQRAIMMGIALGIISTSLRIILGIERTYLGGD
;
A
#
# COMPACT_ATOMS: atom_id res chain seq x y z
N MET A 1 -3.19 -16.36 36.58
CA MET A 1 -1.77 -16.80 36.49
C MET A 1 -1.24 -17.16 35.08
N ARG A 2 -1.81 -18.11 34.30
CA ARG A 2 -1.22 -18.48 32.98
C ARG A 2 -1.22 -17.37 31.91
N ARG A 3 -2.12 -16.38 32.02
CA ARG A 3 -2.21 -15.22 31.09
C ARG A 3 -1.54 -13.94 31.63
N GLU A 4 -1.25 -13.85 32.93
CA GLU A 4 -0.62 -12.66 33.53
C GLU A 4 0.86 -12.56 33.18
N VAL A 5 1.57 -13.70 33.14
CA VAL A 5 3.00 -13.73 32.80
C VAL A 5 3.25 -13.22 31.38
N PRO A 6 2.55 -13.70 30.33
CA PRO A 6 2.65 -13.13 28.99
C PRO A 6 2.31 -11.64 28.92
N LEU A 7 1.29 -11.18 29.66
CA LEU A 7 0.88 -9.77 29.67
C LEU A 7 1.97 -8.87 30.25
N ILE A 8 2.59 -9.28 31.35
CA ILE A 8 3.70 -8.55 31.97
C ILE A 8 4.90 -8.50 31.02
N ILE A 9 5.21 -9.62 30.35
CA ILE A 9 6.30 -9.66 29.37
C ILE A 9 6.01 -8.69 28.21
N THR A 10 4.80 -8.69 27.64
CA THR A 10 4.42 -7.77 26.57
C THR A 10 4.49 -6.31 27.03
N ALA A 11 4.00 -6.01 28.24
CA ALA A 11 4.02 -4.66 28.79
C ALA A 11 5.46 -4.16 28.98
N VAL A 12 6.29 -4.95 29.65
CA VAL A 12 7.70 -4.60 29.91
C VAL A 12 8.46 -4.42 28.60
N THR A 13 8.30 -5.36 27.66
CA THR A 13 8.96 -5.29 26.35
C THR A 13 8.50 -4.06 25.56
N GLY A 14 7.20 -3.79 25.52
CA GLY A 14 6.63 -2.61 24.85
C GLY A 14 7.13 -1.28 25.43
N PHE A 15 7.24 -1.17 26.75
CA PHE A 15 7.82 0.02 27.39
C PHE A 15 9.31 0.20 27.09
N ILE A 16 10.09 -0.90 27.07
CA ILE A 16 11.51 -0.86 26.68
C ILE A 16 11.64 -0.30 25.25
N PHE A 17 10.79 -0.71 24.32
CA PHE A 17 10.78 -0.19 22.95
C PHE A 17 10.48 1.31 22.87
N ILE A 18 9.49 1.78 23.63
CA ILE A 18 9.16 3.21 23.67
C ILE A 18 10.38 4.00 24.16
N ILE A 19 11.00 3.56 25.26
CA ILE A 19 12.17 4.24 25.82
C ILE A 19 13.35 4.22 24.84
N GLN A 20 13.62 3.08 24.21
CA GLN A 20 14.69 2.94 23.21
C GLN A 20 14.51 3.89 22.04
N PHE A 21 13.26 4.08 21.55
CA PHE A 21 12.98 4.98 20.44
C PHE A 21 13.31 6.44 20.76
N PHE A 22 13.05 6.89 22.00
CA PHE A 22 13.32 8.27 22.43
C PHE A 22 14.75 8.50 22.96
N VAL A 23 15.48 7.46 23.35
CA VAL A 23 16.84 7.56 23.92
C VAL A 23 17.82 6.68 23.12
N PRO A 24 18.36 7.16 21.98
CA PRO A 24 19.26 6.41 21.11
C PRO A 24 20.73 6.47 21.58
N HIS A 25 20.98 6.15 22.86
CA HIS A 25 22.35 6.05 23.41
C HIS A 25 22.75 4.58 23.67
N PRO A 26 24.03 4.20 23.61
CA PRO A 26 24.50 2.90 24.10
C PRO A 26 24.15 2.75 25.59
N PRO A 27 23.55 1.64 26.06
CA PRO A 27 23.45 0.31 25.45
C PRO A 27 22.16 0.04 24.63
N PHE A 28 21.20 0.96 24.60
CA PHE A 28 19.88 0.76 23.97
C PHE A 28 19.93 0.59 22.45
N ASN A 29 20.97 1.09 21.78
CA ASN A 29 21.16 0.87 20.34
C ASN A 29 21.35 -0.62 19.99
N ARG A 30 21.98 -1.45 20.85
CA ARG A 30 22.13 -2.89 20.58
C ARG A 30 20.80 -3.63 20.64
N THR A 31 19.90 -3.18 21.51
CA THR A 31 18.55 -3.73 21.64
C THR A 31 17.77 -3.54 20.34
N GLN A 32 17.94 -2.39 19.68
CA GLN A 32 17.36 -2.12 18.36
C GLN A 32 17.79 -3.15 17.31
N ASP A 33 19.09 -3.41 17.21
CA ASP A 33 19.64 -4.30 16.20
C ASP A 33 19.14 -5.73 16.39
N ILE A 34 19.14 -6.22 17.64
CA ILE A 34 18.58 -7.53 17.99
C ILE A 34 17.11 -7.61 17.56
N PHE A 35 16.30 -6.58 17.86
CA PHE A 35 14.89 -6.60 17.47
C PHE A 35 14.67 -6.52 15.97
N ASN A 36 15.46 -5.71 15.25
CA ASN A 36 15.42 -5.65 13.81
C ASN A 36 15.75 -7.02 13.20
N ASP A 37 16.73 -7.74 13.74
CA ASP A 37 17.06 -9.10 13.32
C ASP A 37 15.88 -10.06 13.53
N TRP A 38 15.23 -10.01 14.70
CA TRP A 38 14.03 -10.80 14.97
C TRP A 38 12.89 -10.49 14.01
N VAL A 39 12.62 -9.19 13.75
CA VAL A 39 11.60 -8.75 12.80
C VAL A 39 11.94 -9.24 11.39
N ASN A 40 13.20 -9.14 10.96
CA ASN A 40 13.64 -9.62 9.65
C ASN A 40 13.47 -11.14 9.50
N ILE A 41 13.78 -11.91 10.55
CA ILE A 41 13.54 -13.36 10.58
C ILE A 41 12.04 -13.65 10.45
N ILE A 42 11.19 -12.97 11.23
CA ILE A 42 9.74 -13.12 11.17
C ILE A 42 9.20 -12.78 9.78
N ILE A 43 9.65 -11.67 9.18
CA ILE A 43 9.27 -11.27 7.81
C ILE A 43 9.69 -12.35 6.81
N GLY A 44 10.88 -12.92 6.94
CA GLY A 44 11.34 -14.02 6.10
C GLY A 44 10.37 -15.22 6.11
N PHE A 45 9.96 -15.67 7.30
CA PHE A 45 8.96 -16.73 7.43
C PHE A 45 7.57 -16.30 6.95
N ALA A 46 7.17 -15.05 7.20
CA ALA A 46 5.87 -14.51 6.78
C ALA A 46 5.74 -14.47 5.26
N ILE A 47 6.80 -14.15 4.53
CA ILE A 47 6.82 -14.20 3.06
C ILE A 47 6.55 -15.62 2.57
N VAL A 48 7.23 -16.62 3.14
CA VAL A 48 7.03 -18.03 2.78
C VAL A 48 5.60 -18.47 3.08
N LEU A 49 5.08 -18.16 4.27
CA LEU A 49 3.69 -18.46 4.64
C LEU A 49 2.69 -17.75 3.73
N GLY A 50 2.96 -16.50 3.33
CA GLY A 50 2.14 -15.74 2.40
C GLY A 50 2.05 -16.39 1.03
N VAL A 51 3.19 -16.83 0.48
CA VAL A 51 3.25 -17.56 -0.79
C VAL A 51 2.52 -18.90 -0.69
N LEU A 52 2.78 -19.68 0.36
CA LEU A 52 2.11 -20.97 0.58
C LEU A 52 0.60 -20.82 0.75
N ASN A 53 0.14 -19.78 1.46
CA ASN A 53 -1.28 -19.51 1.63
C ASN A 53 -1.93 -19.12 0.30
N LEU A 54 -1.29 -18.26 -0.49
CA LEU A 54 -1.75 -17.89 -1.83
C LEU A 54 -1.86 -19.13 -2.72
N MET A 55 -0.84 -19.98 -2.74
CA MET A 55 -0.87 -21.25 -3.48
C MET A 55 -2.01 -22.14 -2.99
N ARG A 56 -2.13 -22.36 -1.68
CA ARG A 56 -3.17 -23.21 -1.08
C ARG A 56 -4.57 -22.75 -1.46
N VAL A 57 -4.88 -21.46 -1.32
CA VAL A 57 -6.20 -20.90 -1.64
C VAL A 57 -6.51 -21.06 -3.12
N ASN A 58 -5.57 -20.75 -4.01
CA ASN A 58 -5.79 -20.84 -5.45
C ASN A 58 -5.83 -22.30 -5.96
N LEU A 59 -5.01 -23.21 -5.41
CA LEU A 59 -5.04 -24.63 -5.74
C LEU A 59 -6.34 -25.29 -5.27
N ASN A 60 -6.81 -24.97 -4.06
CA ASN A 60 -8.12 -25.42 -3.58
C ASN A 60 -9.24 -24.90 -4.49
N LYS A 61 -9.17 -23.62 -4.90
CA LYS A 61 -10.12 -23.00 -5.82
C LYS A 61 -10.19 -23.73 -7.17
N MET A 62 -9.04 -24.18 -7.68
CA MET A 62 -8.92 -24.97 -8.91
C MET A 62 -9.43 -26.40 -8.75
N SER A 63 -9.04 -27.09 -7.68
CA SER A 63 -9.47 -28.46 -7.36
C SER A 63 -11.00 -28.55 -7.24
N GLN A 64 -11.61 -27.56 -6.58
CA GLN A 64 -13.06 -27.49 -6.39
C GLN A 64 -13.80 -26.90 -7.60
N LYS A 65 -13.09 -26.51 -8.68
CA LYS A 65 -13.64 -25.86 -9.90
C LYS A 65 -14.64 -24.73 -9.61
N SER A 66 -14.40 -23.99 -8.53
CA SER A 66 -15.31 -22.92 -8.10
C SER A 66 -15.35 -21.75 -9.10
N LYS A 67 -16.32 -20.84 -8.95
CA LYS A 67 -16.50 -19.71 -9.86
C LYS A 67 -15.21 -18.88 -10.00
N GLY A 68 -14.74 -18.74 -11.24
CA GLY A 68 -13.51 -18.02 -11.55
C GLY A 68 -12.22 -18.82 -11.31
N TRP A 69 -12.27 -20.15 -11.36
CA TRP A 69 -11.07 -21.01 -11.30
C TRP A 69 -10.00 -20.71 -12.38
N PRO A 70 -10.33 -20.26 -13.62
CA PRO A 70 -9.27 -19.96 -14.60
C PRO A 70 -8.37 -18.81 -14.14
N PHE A 71 -8.91 -17.83 -13.42
CA PHE A 71 -8.12 -16.74 -12.84
C PHE A 71 -7.17 -17.24 -11.74
N ALA A 72 -7.56 -18.27 -10.99
CA ALA A 72 -6.68 -18.89 -10.00
C ALA A 72 -5.46 -19.56 -10.67
N LEU A 73 -5.67 -20.21 -11.82
CA LEU A 73 -4.58 -20.77 -12.63
C LEU A 73 -3.63 -19.67 -13.12
N VAL A 74 -4.18 -18.57 -13.66
CA VAL A 74 -3.36 -17.43 -14.11
C VAL A 74 -2.54 -16.84 -12.97
N THR A 75 -3.10 -16.72 -11.77
CA THR A 75 -2.38 -16.23 -10.58
C THR A 75 -1.22 -17.15 -10.19
N ILE A 76 -1.44 -18.47 -10.16
CA ILE A 76 -0.38 -19.43 -9.82
C ILE A 76 0.72 -19.43 -10.89
N LEU A 77 0.35 -19.46 -12.17
CA LEU A 77 1.33 -19.40 -13.26
C LEU A 77 2.12 -18.09 -13.22
N GLY A 78 1.44 -16.96 -13.01
CA GLY A 78 2.07 -15.66 -12.84
C GLY A 78 3.07 -15.66 -11.68
N LEU A 79 2.67 -16.17 -10.51
CA LEU A 79 3.56 -16.28 -9.35
C LEU A 79 4.80 -17.13 -9.65
N VAL A 80 4.63 -18.31 -10.27
CA VAL A 80 5.75 -19.20 -10.60
C VAL A 80 6.68 -18.56 -11.63
N ILE A 81 6.13 -18.03 -12.73
CA ILE A 81 6.93 -17.40 -13.79
C ILE A 81 7.72 -16.20 -13.23
N TYR A 82 7.05 -15.32 -12.48
CA TYR A 82 7.70 -14.13 -11.92
C TYR A 82 8.77 -14.48 -10.87
N SER A 83 8.51 -15.51 -10.04
CA SER A 83 9.48 -15.98 -9.06
C SER A 83 10.69 -16.66 -9.70
N VAL A 84 10.48 -17.49 -10.73
CA VAL A 84 11.57 -18.16 -11.45
C VAL A 84 12.42 -17.13 -12.18
N VAL A 85 11.82 -16.17 -12.89
CA VAL A 85 12.57 -15.09 -13.54
C VAL A 85 13.31 -14.24 -12.52
N GLY A 86 12.68 -13.89 -11.40
CA GLY A 86 13.26 -13.07 -10.35
C GLY A 86 14.38 -13.74 -9.55
N LEU A 87 14.36 -15.07 -9.40
CA LEU A 87 15.38 -15.80 -8.63
C LEU A 87 16.48 -16.41 -9.50
N ALA A 88 16.14 -17.01 -10.64
CA ALA A 88 17.09 -17.72 -11.49
C ALA A 88 17.73 -16.82 -12.56
N PHE A 89 17.05 -15.76 -13.00
CA PHE A 89 17.48 -14.91 -14.12
C PHE A 89 17.67 -13.44 -13.73
N SER A 90 17.83 -13.16 -12.43
CA SER A 90 17.95 -11.80 -11.90
C SER A 90 19.29 -11.12 -12.25
N GLY A 91 20.34 -11.90 -12.55
CA GLY A 91 21.68 -11.35 -12.78
C GLY A 91 22.35 -10.78 -11.53
N GLY A 92 21.84 -11.10 -10.33
CA GLY A 92 22.43 -10.71 -9.04
C GLY A 92 21.85 -9.40 -8.49
N ARG A 93 22.70 -8.58 -7.84
CA ARG A 93 22.28 -7.34 -7.16
C ARG A 93 21.75 -6.24 -8.10
N SER A 94 22.00 -6.38 -9.41
CA SER A 94 21.63 -5.39 -10.44
C SER A 94 20.34 -5.77 -11.20
N PHE A 95 19.51 -6.64 -10.64
CA PHE A 95 18.29 -7.15 -11.28
C PHE A 95 17.30 -6.08 -11.75
N GLN A 96 17.35 -4.87 -11.18
CA GLN A 96 16.49 -3.74 -11.56
C GLN A 96 17.03 -2.90 -12.73
N ASN A 97 18.27 -3.15 -13.18
CA ASN A 97 18.88 -2.35 -14.22
C ASN A 97 18.25 -2.65 -15.60
N PRO A 98 18.20 -1.64 -16.50
CA PRO A 98 17.76 -1.85 -17.87
C PRO A 98 18.57 -2.95 -18.56
N GLY A 99 17.88 -3.92 -19.17
CA GLY A 99 18.50 -5.03 -19.92
C GLY A 99 18.56 -6.38 -19.19
N THR A 100 18.17 -6.45 -17.92
CA THR A 100 18.03 -7.75 -17.22
C THR A 100 16.72 -8.45 -17.62
N SER A 101 16.69 -9.78 -17.48
CA SER A 101 15.48 -10.57 -17.72
C SER A 101 14.32 -10.17 -16.80
N PHE A 102 14.63 -9.80 -15.54
CA PHE A 102 13.64 -9.30 -14.60
C PHE A 102 13.07 -7.95 -15.02
N TYR A 103 13.92 -7.00 -15.43
CA TYR A 103 13.47 -5.68 -15.91
C TYR A 103 12.58 -5.81 -17.15
N TRP A 104 12.91 -6.73 -18.07
CA TRP A 104 12.10 -6.99 -19.25
C TRP A 104 10.69 -7.49 -18.89
N VAL A 105 10.57 -8.45 -17.97
CA VAL A 105 9.26 -8.95 -17.52
C VAL A 105 8.50 -7.85 -16.77
N TYR A 106 9.19 -7.05 -15.96
CA TYR A 106 8.58 -5.91 -15.27
C TYR A 106 7.95 -4.91 -16.26
N ILE A 107 8.68 -4.45 -17.27
CA ILE A 107 8.18 -3.42 -18.18
C ILE A 107 7.15 -3.95 -19.20
N ASN A 108 7.23 -5.23 -19.59
CA ASN A 108 6.33 -5.80 -20.60
C ASN A 108 5.12 -6.53 -20.02
N VAL A 109 5.17 -6.98 -18.77
CA VAL A 109 4.08 -7.74 -18.14
C VAL A 109 3.49 -6.94 -16.99
N PHE A 110 4.30 -6.61 -15.98
CA PHE A 110 3.78 -5.98 -14.77
C PHE A 110 3.29 -4.55 -15.03
N TYR A 111 4.08 -3.73 -15.72
CA TYR A 111 3.75 -2.33 -15.97
C TYR A 111 2.47 -2.16 -16.81
N PRO A 112 2.26 -2.89 -17.93
CA PRO A 112 1.03 -2.76 -18.71
C PRO A 112 -0.20 -3.30 -17.95
N LEU A 113 -0.07 -4.42 -17.22
CA LEU A 113 -1.16 -4.95 -16.40
C LEU A 113 -1.58 -3.97 -15.29
N ASN A 114 -0.61 -3.29 -14.67
CA ASN A 114 -0.91 -2.26 -13.68
C ASN A 114 -1.60 -1.06 -14.36
N SER A 115 -1.12 -0.65 -15.54
CA SER A 115 -1.74 0.42 -16.32
C SER A 115 -3.19 0.11 -16.72
N THR A 116 -3.52 -1.14 -17.08
CA THR A 116 -4.91 -1.50 -17.40
C THR A 116 -5.81 -1.48 -16.17
N MET A 117 -5.30 -1.90 -15.01
CA MET A 117 -6.04 -1.77 -13.74
C MET A 117 -6.32 -0.31 -13.42
N PHE A 118 -5.34 0.59 -13.54
CA PHE A 118 -5.55 2.03 -13.36
C PHE A 118 -6.50 2.63 -14.40
N ALA A 119 -6.41 2.22 -15.67
CA ALA A 119 -7.32 2.68 -16.71
C ALA A 119 -8.78 2.26 -16.43
N LEU A 120 -8.99 1.01 -16.01
CA LEU A 120 -10.32 0.53 -15.61
C LEU A 120 -10.83 1.28 -14.37
N LEU A 121 -9.99 1.50 -13.37
CA LEU A 121 -10.34 2.30 -12.19
C LEU A 121 -10.74 3.72 -12.59
N ALA A 122 -9.97 4.38 -13.46
CA ALA A 122 -10.30 5.71 -13.96
C ALA A 122 -11.66 5.72 -14.68
N PHE A 123 -11.91 4.74 -15.56
CA PHE A 123 -13.18 4.59 -16.25
C PHE A 123 -14.36 4.36 -15.29
N PHE A 124 -14.23 3.44 -14.33
CA PHE A 124 -15.27 3.14 -13.36
C PHE A 124 -15.53 4.29 -12.39
N VAL A 125 -14.46 4.96 -11.94
CA VAL A 125 -14.57 6.17 -11.13
C VAL A 125 -15.30 7.24 -11.95
N ALA A 126 -14.88 7.53 -13.18
CA ALA A 126 -15.55 8.52 -14.04
C ALA A 126 -17.03 8.17 -14.28
N SER A 127 -17.37 6.91 -14.55
CA SER A 127 -18.74 6.45 -14.76
C SER A 127 -19.59 6.53 -13.49
N ALA A 128 -19.06 6.09 -12.35
CA ALA A 128 -19.74 6.15 -11.06
C ALA A 128 -19.92 7.60 -10.61
N SER A 129 -18.87 8.41 -10.75
CA SER A 129 -18.89 9.85 -10.57
C SER A 129 -19.93 10.51 -11.45
N TYR A 130 -19.96 10.27 -12.76
CA TYR A 130 -20.98 10.87 -13.65
C TYR A 130 -22.41 10.54 -13.21
N ARG A 131 -22.67 9.28 -12.79
CA ARG A 131 -23.97 8.85 -12.27
C ARG A 131 -24.28 9.43 -10.87
N ALA A 132 -23.27 9.65 -10.03
CA ALA A 132 -23.39 10.22 -8.69
C ALA A 132 -23.39 11.76 -8.68
N PHE A 133 -22.78 12.41 -9.69
CA PHE A 133 -22.65 13.85 -9.89
C PHE A 133 -23.88 14.45 -10.57
N ARG A 134 -25.08 14.02 -10.17
CA ARG A 134 -26.24 14.90 -10.27
C ARG A 134 -26.05 15.93 -9.17
N ALA A 135 -25.55 17.13 -9.50
CA ALA A 135 -25.25 18.22 -8.57
C ALA A 135 -26.39 18.41 -7.56
N ARG A 136 -26.28 17.77 -6.40
CA ARG A 136 -27.36 17.64 -5.42
C ARG A 136 -27.17 18.60 -4.24
N ASN A 137 -25.93 18.98 -3.97
CA ASN A 137 -25.52 19.87 -2.90
C ASN A 137 -24.30 20.71 -3.31
N LYS A 138 -24.03 21.78 -2.54
CA LYS A 138 -22.95 22.75 -2.86
C LYS A 138 -21.57 22.09 -2.77
N GLU A 139 -21.41 21.11 -1.89
CA GLU A 139 -20.18 20.37 -1.66
C GLU A 139 -19.83 19.47 -2.85
N ALA A 140 -20.81 18.72 -3.40
CA ALA A 140 -20.56 17.89 -4.59
C ALA A 140 -20.26 18.74 -5.82
N THR A 141 -20.85 19.93 -5.95
CA THR A 141 -20.53 20.86 -7.04
C THR A 141 -19.08 21.35 -6.94
N LEU A 142 -18.62 21.68 -5.73
CA LEU A 142 -17.22 22.10 -5.51
C LEU A 142 -16.24 20.96 -5.84
N LEU A 143 -16.56 19.73 -5.42
CA LEU A 143 -15.78 18.54 -5.76
C LEU A 143 -15.80 18.24 -7.27
N LEU A 144 -16.94 18.44 -7.95
CA LEU A 144 -17.07 18.25 -9.39
C LEU A 144 -16.19 19.25 -10.17
N ILE A 145 -16.21 20.52 -9.77
CA ILE A 145 -15.37 21.56 -10.38
C ILE A 145 -13.88 21.21 -10.18
N ALA A 146 -13.49 20.87 -8.95
CA ALA A 146 -12.11 20.49 -8.64
C ALA A 146 -11.65 19.27 -9.46
N ALA A 147 -12.49 18.23 -9.56
CA ALA A 147 -12.20 17.04 -10.35
C ALA A 147 -12.09 17.34 -11.86
N THR A 148 -12.93 18.24 -12.38
CA THR A 148 -12.89 18.65 -13.79
C THR A 148 -11.60 19.39 -14.12
N ILE A 149 -11.20 20.33 -13.25
CA ILE A 149 -9.93 21.07 -13.39
C ILE A 149 -8.76 20.07 -13.38
N LEU A 150 -8.75 19.14 -12.42
CA LEU A 150 -7.70 18.14 -12.28
C LEU A 150 -7.58 17.20 -13.49
N MET A 151 -8.71 16.68 -13.97
CA MET A 151 -8.71 15.78 -15.13
C MET A 151 -8.23 16.49 -16.39
N LEU A 152 -8.62 17.75 -16.60
CA LEU A 152 -8.16 18.51 -17.76
C LEU A 152 -6.69 18.93 -17.62
N GLY A 153 -6.23 19.39 -16.45
CA GLY A 153 -4.85 19.85 -16.26
C GLY A 153 -3.78 18.76 -16.27
N ARG A 154 -4.16 17.48 -16.10
CA ARG A 154 -3.24 16.33 -16.19
C ARG A 154 -3.17 15.68 -17.58
N VAL A 155 -3.96 16.14 -18.55
CA VAL A 155 -3.95 15.64 -19.93
C VAL A 155 -3.23 16.67 -20.82
N PRO A 156 -2.36 16.26 -21.77
CA PRO A 156 -1.67 17.19 -22.68
C PRO A 156 -2.62 18.18 -23.39
N LEU A 157 -3.85 17.74 -23.70
CA LEU A 157 -4.90 18.59 -24.28
C LEU A 157 -5.29 19.79 -23.40
N GLY A 158 -5.27 19.66 -22.07
CA GLY A 158 -5.58 20.77 -21.17
C GLY A 158 -4.50 21.85 -21.16
N GLU A 159 -3.24 21.46 -21.40
CA GLU A 159 -2.14 22.41 -21.56
C GLU A 159 -2.25 23.16 -22.89
N TYR A 160 -2.56 22.45 -23.99
CA TYR A 160 -2.82 23.11 -25.28
C TYR A 160 -3.98 24.10 -25.22
N LEU A 161 -5.08 23.76 -24.52
CA LEU A 161 -6.25 24.62 -24.35
C LEU A 161 -6.03 25.82 -23.42
N SER A 162 -5.05 25.76 -22.52
CA SER A 162 -4.71 26.84 -21.59
C SER A 162 -3.42 27.57 -21.95
N SER A 163 -2.83 27.27 -23.11
CA SER A 163 -1.60 27.87 -23.62
C SER A 163 -1.70 29.38 -23.85
N TRP A 164 -2.91 29.89 -24.08
CA TRP A 164 -3.22 31.31 -24.20
C TRP A 164 -3.22 32.07 -22.85
N MET A 165 -3.13 31.36 -21.73
CA MET A 165 -3.20 31.92 -20.39
C MET A 165 -1.79 31.99 -19.73
N PRO A 166 -1.49 33.01 -18.89
CA PRO A 166 -0.18 33.15 -18.25
C PRO A 166 0.21 31.91 -17.43
N GLU A 167 1.52 31.65 -17.30
CA GLU A 167 2.08 30.40 -16.76
C GLU A 167 1.54 30.01 -15.37
N GLY A 168 1.13 30.98 -14.55
CA GLY A 168 0.57 30.73 -13.22
C GLY A 168 -0.91 30.36 -13.18
N TYR A 169 -1.67 30.64 -14.24
CA TYR A 169 -3.12 30.39 -14.29
C TYR A 169 -3.50 29.21 -15.18
N ARG A 170 -2.53 28.59 -15.87
CA ARG A 170 -2.75 27.40 -16.72
C ARG A 170 -3.48 26.30 -15.96
N LEU A 171 -4.23 25.46 -16.68
CA LEU A 171 -4.99 24.38 -16.03
C LEU A 171 -4.07 23.37 -15.32
N SER A 172 -2.84 23.21 -15.82
CA SER A 172 -1.78 22.43 -15.19
C SER A 172 -1.35 23.02 -13.84
N SER A 173 -1.06 24.33 -13.76
CA SER A 173 -0.64 24.98 -12.52
C SER A 173 -1.73 24.98 -11.45
N LEU A 174 -3.00 25.15 -11.83
CA LEU A 174 -4.13 25.02 -10.91
C LEU A 174 -4.28 23.58 -10.40
N SER A 175 -4.05 22.59 -11.25
CA SER A 175 -4.07 21.18 -10.86
C SER A 175 -2.95 20.85 -9.89
N ASP A 176 -1.74 21.39 -10.13
CA ASP A 176 -0.61 21.24 -9.22
C ASP A 176 -0.88 21.93 -7.88
N TRP A 177 -1.46 23.12 -7.86
CA TRP A 177 -1.86 23.79 -6.62
C TRP A 177 -2.87 22.97 -5.79
N ILE A 178 -3.90 22.41 -6.43
CA ILE A 178 -4.89 21.54 -5.75
C ILE A 178 -4.21 20.30 -5.14
N MET A 179 -3.23 19.74 -5.85
CA MET A 179 -2.50 18.55 -5.44
C MET A 179 -1.53 18.85 -4.28
N ASP A 180 -0.75 19.93 -4.41
CA ASP A 180 0.31 20.28 -3.48
C ASP A 180 -0.22 20.80 -2.14
N PHE A 181 -1.39 21.45 -2.14
CA PHE A 181 -1.95 22.06 -0.93
C PHE A 181 -3.15 21.26 -0.39
N PRO A 182 -4.40 21.36 -0.93
CA PRO A 182 -5.54 20.61 -0.40
C PRO A 182 -5.35 19.10 -0.32
N GLN A 183 -4.85 18.47 -1.38
CA GLN A 183 -4.74 17.02 -1.41
C GLN A 183 -3.65 16.52 -0.46
N THR A 184 -2.44 17.10 -0.49
CA THR A 184 -1.40 16.68 0.46
C THR A 184 -1.82 16.94 1.91
N ALA A 185 -2.53 18.04 2.19
CA ALA A 185 -3.06 18.33 3.52
C ALA A 185 -4.05 17.24 3.97
N GLY A 186 -4.99 16.84 3.10
CA GLY A 186 -5.91 15.74 3.36
C GLY A 186 -5.21 14.40 3.57
N GLN A 187 -4.25 14.07 2.70
CA GLN A 187 -3.46 12.83 2.82
C GLN A 187 -2.67 12.81 4.12
N ARG A 188 -2.03 13.93 4.50
CA ARG A 188 -1.32 14.05 5.78
C ARG A 188 -2.27 13.91 6.96
N ALA A 189 -3.45 14.51 6.92
CA ALA A 189 -4.46 14.36 7.98
C ALA A 189 -4.90 12.90 8.14
N ILE A 190 -5.15 12.19 7.03
CA ILE A 190 -5.47 10.76 7.04
C ILE A 190 -4.31 9.95 7.62
N MET A 191 -3.07 10.20 7.17
CA MET A 191 -1.88 9.52 7.68
C MET A 191 -1.70 9.75 9.19
N MET A 192 -1.88 10.98 9.67
CA MET A 192 -1.84 11.29 11.09
C MET A 192 -2.94 10.56 11.86
N GLY A 193 -4.17 10.52 11.33
CA GLY A 193 -5.28 9.79 11.92
C GLY A 193 -5.00 8.28 12.01
N ILE A 194 -4.47 7.68 10.95
CA ILE A 194 -4.06 6.27 10.93
C ILE A 194 -2.94 6.02 11.94
N ALA A 195 -1.91 6.88 11.98
CA ALA A 195 -0.81 6.76 12.92
C ALA A 195 -1.29 6.83 14.38
N LEU A 196 -2.16 7.78 14.71
CA LEU A 196 -2.79 7.86 16.04
C LEU A 196 -3.64 6.62 16.36
N GLY A 197 -4.36 6.10 15.36
CA GLY A 197 -5.11 4.84 15.49
C GLY A 197 -4.21 3.65 15.83
N ILE A 198 -3.08 3.50 15.13
CA ILE A 198 -2.08 2.45 15.36
C ILE A 198 -1.42 2.62 16.74
N ILE A 199 -1.08 3.86 17.14
CA ILE A 199 -0.52 4.12 18.47
C ILE A 199 -1.52 3.74 19.55
N SER A 200 -2.80 4.09 19.37
CA SER A 200 -3.87 3.76 20.31
C SER A 200 -4.08 2.26 20.47
N THR A 201 -4.15 1.49 19.37
CA THR A 201 -4.25 0.03 19.44
C THR A 201 -3.01 -0.60 20.08
N SER A 202 -1.82 -0.13 19.69
CA SER A 202 -0.55 -0.63 20.24
C SER A 202 -0.45 -0.39 21.76
N LEU A 203 -0.84 0.79 22.25
CA LEU A 203 -0.91 1.09 23.68
C LEU A 203 -1.90 0.17 24.41
N ARG A 204 -3.08 -0.08 23.84
CA ARG A 204 -4.06 -1.01 24.45
C ARG A 204 -3.53 -2.43 24.54
N ILE A 205 -2.74 -2.87 23.56
CA ILE A 205 -2.06 -4.18 23.57
C ILE A 205 -0.95 -4.22 24.63
N ILE A 206 -0.09 -3.20 24.69
CA ILE A 206 1.03 -3.10 25.64
C ILE A 206 0.51 -3.05 27.08
N LEU A 207 -0.54 -2.27 27.34
CA LEU A 207 -1.17 -2.17 28.66
C LEU A 207 -2.02 -3.39 29.01
N GLY A 208 -2.17 -4.36 28.09
CA GLY A 208 -2.92 -5.59 28.35
C GLY A 208 -4.44 -5.43 28.41
N ILE A 209 -4.95 -4.28 27.92
CA ILE A 209 -6.38 -3.98 27.79
C ILE A 209 -6.96 -4.82 26.64
N GLU A 210 -6.27 -4.88 25.51
CA GLU A 210 -6.60 -5.79 24.40
C GLU A 210 -5.79 -7.10 24.52
N ARG A 211 -6.49 -8.23 24.69
CA ARG A 211 -5.87 -9.56 24.91
C ARG A 211 -6.06 -10.52 23.74
N THR A 212 -6.53 -10.03 22.60
CA THR A 212 -6.91 -10.82 21.42
C THR A 212 -5.78 -11.72 20.91
N TYR A 213 -4.51 -11.32 21.13
CA TYR A 213 -3.33 -12.08 20.71
C TYR A 213 -2.96 -13.25 21.62
N LEU A 214 -3.54 -13.34 22.82
CA LEU A 214 -3.23 -14.41 23.80
C LEU A 214 -4.08 -15.68 23.60
N GLY A 215 -4.87 -15.73 22.52
CA GLY A 215 -5.83 -16.80 22.25
C GLY A 215 -7.02 -16.72 23.22
N GLY A 216 -8.16 -16.28 22.69
CA GLY A 216 -9.48 -16.51 23.31
C GLY A 216 -9.95 -17.94 23.00
N ASP A 217 -10.79 -18.60 23.81
CA ASP A 217 -12.13 -18.16 24.25
C ASP A 217 -12.52 -16.72 23.94
#